data_AF-A0ABD1YYL1-F1
#
_entry.id   AF-A0ABD1YYL1-F1
#
_cell.length_a   1.000
_cell.length_b   1.000
_cell.length_c   1.000
_cell.angle_alpha   90.00
_cell.angle_beta   90.00
_cell.angle_gamma   90.00
#
_symmetry.space_group_name_H-M   'P 1'
#
loop_
_entity.id
_entity.type
_entity.pdbx_description
1 polymer ?
#
loop_
_entity_poly.entity_id
_entity_poly.type
_entity_poly.pdbx_seq_one_letter_code
_entity_poly.pdbx_strand_id
1 'polypeptide(L)'
;MFRPSGMRNRVSSATAKSSMTSLIMIMLSFLACFYTAGRLWEDAEVRSLLVGLTNKRSVQESGLKSVDESWRMLDCKETQKRLAALEMEVAAARSQGFKLKRPTMDNSTRRLHAVIGIYTGFGNRPRRDSIRKTWMPTGEQLKKLEAEKGVLIRFIVGRSANRGDSSDRLINEENNKTKDFLVLENHVEGDGEVARKTKTFLSTAVELWDADFYIKVDDDVFVNIEMLGAMLASHWDKPRVYVGCMKSGEVFSEPTQRWYEPEWWKFGDEKSYFRHAAGQMYGLSQALAQYVAINSAILHEYSNEDVSVVHPRGQYVQQDHDCVRGGDIWGKPASLFTTPIVEVFATRSTEWVEYKPDVHEIRGDLL
;
A
#
# COMPACT_ATOMS: atom_id res chain seq x y z
N MET A 1 121.76 22.72 6.31
CA MET A 1 121.31 21.98 7.50
C MET A 1 119.93 22.52 7.87
N PHE A 2 119.04 21.67 8.38
CA PHE A 2 117.66 21.92 8.87
C PHE A 2 116.48 21.44 8.01
N ARG A 3 115.63 20.70 8.73
CA ARG A 3 114.35 20.06 8.40
C ARG A 3 113.21 21.05 8.79
N PRO A 4 111.91 20.69 8.71
CA PRO A 4 110.89 21.21 7.79
C PRO A 4 109.79 22.07 8.47
N SER A 5 108.80 22.55 7.69
CA SER A 5 107.36 22.83 8.03
C SER A 5 106.77 23.69 6.91
N GLY A 6 105.56 23.56 6.35
CA GLY A 6 104.35 22.80 6.65
C GLY A 6 103.14 23.72 6.42
N MET A 7 102.24 23.36 5.47
CA MET A 7 100.78 23.65 5.38
C MET A 7 100.33 23.44 3.91
N ARG A 8 99.79 22.27 3.54
CA ARG A 8 98.38 21.82 3.59
C ARG A 8 97.36 22.82 3.01
N ASN A 9 96.85 22.50 1.82
CA ASN A 9 95.42 22.51 1.55
C ASN A 9 95.05 21.25 0.76
N ARG A 10 94.09 20.49 1.31
CA ARG A 10 93.65 19.18 0.87
C ARG A 10 92.43 19.39 -0.03
N VAL A 11 92.59 19.22 -1.34
CA VAL A 11 91.46 19.03 -2.26
C VAL A 11 91.24 17.51 -2.34
N SER A 12 90.13 17.06 -1.76
CA SER A 12 89.70 15.66 -1.87
C SER A 12 89.14 15.41 -3.27
N SER A 13 89.86 14.63 -4.08
CA SER A 13 89.33 14.07 -5.33
C SER A 13 88.38 12.92 -5.01
N ALA A 14 87.07 13.13 -5.18
CA ALA A 14 86.10 12.04 -5.21
C ALA A 14 86.10 11.41 -6.61
N THR A 15 86.85 10.32 -6.76
CA THR A 15 86.86 9.47 -7.96
C THR A 15 85.56 8.66 -8.09
N ALA A 16 85.01 8.69 -9.30
CA ALA A 16 83.84 7.97 -9.76
C ALA A 16 83.88 6.45 -9.48
N LYS A 17 82.76 5.91 -8.99
CA LYS A 17 82.43 4.48 -9.01
C LYS A 17 80.97 4.31 -9.46
N SER A 18 80.75 4.45 -10.77
CA SER A 18 79.53 3.97 -11.43
C SER A 18 79.65 2.46 -11.58
N SER A 19 78.95 1.71 -10.73
CA SER A 19 79.17 0.28 -10.55
C SER A 19 77.83 -0.45 -10.48
N MET A 20 77.40 -1.00 -11.63
CA MET A 20 76.29 -1.95 -11.84
C MET A 20 74.87 -1.48 -11.48
N THR A 21 74.66 -0.73 -10.40
CA THR A 21 73.33 -0.29 -9.94
C THR A 21 72.64 0.65 -10.94
N SER A 22 73.38 1.60 -11.54
CA SER A 22 72.81 2.50 -12.55
C SER A 22 72.39 1.76 -13.82
N LEU A 23 73.14 0.74 -14.25
CA LEU A 23 72.78 -0.08 -15.42
C LEU A 23 71.53 -0.92 -15.17
N ILE A 24 71.40 -1.49 -13.96
CA ILE A 24 70.22 -2.26 -13.56
C ILE A 24 68.98 -1.35 -13.50
N MET A 25 69.09 -0.15 -12.94
CA MET A 25 67.97 0.79 -12.87
C MET A 25 67.52 1.27 -14.26
N ILE A 26 68.46 1.49 -15.18
CA ILE A 26 68.14 1.81 -16.58
C ILE A 26 67.41 0.64 -17.24
N MET A 27 67.90 -0.59 -17.07
CA MET A 27 67.24 -1.78 -17.61
C MET A 27 65.82 -1.97 -17.08
N LEU A 28 65.62 -1.80 -15.77
CA LEU A 28 64.29 -1.85 -15.14
C LEU A 28 63.37 -0.74 -15.64
N SER A 29 63.90 0.47 -15.85
CA SER A 29 63.13 1.58 -16.43
C SER A 29 62.68 1.26 -17.86
N PHE A 30 63.55 0.70 -18.70
CA PHE A 30 63.17 0.29 -20.05
C PHE A 30 62.09 -0.80 -20.03
N LEU A 31 62.25 -1.82 -19.19
CA LEU A 31 61.24 -2.88 -19.00
C LEU A 31 59.88 -2.31 -18.55
N ALA A 32 59.88 -1.35 -17.62
CA ALA A 32 58.67 -0.69 -17.17
C ALA A 32 58.00 0.12 -18.29
N CYS A 33 58.79 0.86 -19.10
CA CYS A 33 58.27 1.59 -20.26
C CYS A 33 57.69 0.68 -21.34
N PHE A 34 58.33 -0.46 -21.64
CA PHE A 34 57.78 -1.43 -22.58
C PHE A 34 56.50 -2.09 -22.04
N TYR A 35 56.44 -2.36 -20.73
CA TYR A 35 55.24 -2.89 -20.09
C TYR A 35 54.06 -1.91 -20.15
N THR A 36 54.28 -0.64 -19.81
CA THR A 36 53.22 0.37 -19.87
C THR A 36 52.79 0.69 -21.29
N ALA A 37 53.72 0.72 -22.25
CA ALA A 37 53.39 0.88 -23.66
C ALA A 37 52.56 -0.31 -24.20
N GLY A 38 52.91 -1.54 -23.82
CA GLY A 38 52.14 -2.74 -24.17
C GLY A 38 50.73 -2.71 -23.59
N ARG A 39 50.58 -2.33 -22.31
CA ARG A 39 49.26 -2.18 -21.65
C ARG A 39 48.40 -1.09 -22.27
N LEU A 40 49.00 0.04 -22.67
CA LEU A 40 48.29 1.13 -23.35
C LEU A 40 47.86 0.73 -24.77
N TRP A 41 48.67 -0.08 -25.47
CA TRP A 41 48.32 -0.61 -26.79
C TRP A 41 47.15 -1.60 -26.70
N GLU A 42 47.17 -2.53 -25.75
CA GLU A 42 46.05 -3.45 -25.50
C GLU A 42 44.76 -2.67 -25.15
N ASP A 43 44.84 -1.63 -24.32
CA ASP A 43 43.68 -0.80 -23.98
C ASP A 43 43.14 -0.03 -25.20
N ALA A 44 44.00 0.40 -26.12
CA ALA A 44 43.60 1.06 -27.36
C ALA A 44 42.87 0.11 -28.32
N GLU A 45 43.32 -1.14 -28.46
CA GLU A 45 42.63 -2.15 -29.28
C GLU A 45 41.25 -2.50 -28.71
N VAL A 46 41.16 -2.67 -27.39
CA VAL A 46 39.90 -2.91 -26.67
C VAL A 46 38.93 -1.74 -26.85
N ARG A 47 39.42 -0.49 -26.76
CA ARG A 47 38.61 0.71 -27.03
C ARG A 47 38.13 0.76 -28.48
N SER A 48 38.95 0.38 -29.46
CA SER A 48 38.52 0.36 -30.86
C SER A 48 37.44 -0.71 -31.11
N LEU A 49 37.55 -1.86 -30.44
CA LEU A 49 36.56 -2.94 -30.50
C LEU A 49 35.24 -2.52 -29.87
N LEU A 50 35.31 -1.84 -28.71
CA LEU A 50 34.15 -1.25 -28.04
C LEU A 50 33.47 -0.20 -28.92
N VAL A 51 34.22 0.73 -29.55
CA VAL A 51 33.66 1.71 -30.48
C VAL A 51 33.01 1.04 -31.69
N GLY A 52 33.61 -0.04 -32.22
CA GLY A 52 33.03 -0.84 -33.29
C GLY A 52 31.72 -1.55 -32.89
N LEU A 53 31.64 -2.05 -31.65
CA LEU A 53 30.43 -2.66 -31.09
C LEU A 53 29.34 -1.62 -30.84
N THR A 54 29.68 -0.43 -30.35
CA THR A 54 28.75 0.68 -30.12
C THR A 54 28.15 1.18 -31.44
N ASN A 55 28.96 1.30 -32.51
CA ASN A 55 28.46 1.66 -33.84
C ASN A 55 27.58 0.57 -34.48
N LYS A 56 27.87 -0.72 -34.21
CA LYS A 56 26.96 -1.81 -34.63
C LYS A 56 25.63 -1.76 -33.87
N ARG A 57 25.64 -1.34 -32.61
CA ARG A 57 24.42 -1.17 -31.79
C ARG A 57 23.58 0.03 -32.23
N SER A 58 24.21 1.17 -32.53
CA SER A 58 23.50 2.37 -32.99
C SER A 58 22.83 2.19 -34.36
N VAL A 59 23.43 1.39 -35.25
CA VAL A 59 22.83 1.01 -36.55
C VAL A 59 21.67 0.02 -36.38
N GLN A 60 21.60 -0.71 -35.26
CA GLN A 60 20.51 -1.65 -34.95
C GLN A 60 19.37 -1.00 -34.12
N GLU A 61 19.63 0.14 -33.46
CA GLU A 61 18.66 0.90 -32.67
C GLU A 61 17.68 1.75 -33.50
N SER A 62 17.93 1.97 -34.80
CA SER A 62 16.99 2.72 -35.66
C SER A 62 15.71 1.96 -36.03
N GLY A 63 15.44 0.81 -35.39
CA GLY A 63 14.22 0.01 -35.61
C GLY A 63 13.72 -0.79 -34.40
N LEU A 64 14.24 -0.58 -33.18
CA LEU A 64 13.88 -1.38 -32.00
C LEU A 64 13.03 -0.58 -31.00
N LYS A 65 11.81 -1.06 -30.77
CA LYS A 65 10.90 -0.64 -29.69
C LYS A 65 11.60 -0.78 -28.34
N SER A 66 11.32 0.15 -27.42
CA SER A 66 11.93 0.20 -26.08
C SER A 66 11.78 -1.14 -25.35
N VAL A 67 12.79 -1.52 -24.57
CA VAL A 67 12.75 -2.72 -23.71
C VAL A 67 11.50 -2.66 -22.80
N ASP A 68 11.14 -1.47 -22.31
CA ASP A 68 9.94 -1.27 -21.49
C ASP A 68 8.63 -1.54 -22.28
N GLU A 69 8.57 -1.17 -23.56
CA GLU A 69 7.43 -1.53 -24.42
C GLU A 69 7.34 -3.03 -24.69
N SER A 70 8.49 -3.71 -24.84
CA SER A 70 8.55 -5.15 -25.02
C SER A 70 8.11 -5.91 -23.77
N TRP A 71 8.53 -5.44 -22.59
CA TRP A 71 8.06 -5.97 -21.30
C TRP A 71 6.56 -5.77 -21.13
N ARG A 72 6.02 -4.58 -21.42
CA ARG A 72 4.57 -4.31 -21.39
C ARG A 72 3.79 -5.23 -22.32
N MET A 73 4.30 -5.50 -23.52
CA MET A 73 3.66 -6.43 -24.46
C MET A 73 3.72 -7.88 -23.98
N LEU A 74 4.81 -8.31 -23.34
CA LEU A 74 4.92 -9.65 -22.77
C LEU A 74 3.97 -9.83 -21.58
N ASP A 75 3.88 -8.83 -20.70
CA ASP A 75 2.95 -8.82 -19.55
C ASP A 75 1.48 -8.79 -20.02
N CYS A 76 1.18 -8.01 -21.06
CA CYS A 76 -0.14 -7.99 -21.71
C CYS A 76 -0.50 -9.36 -22.30
N LYS A 77 0.46 -10.05 -22.93
CA LYS A 77 0.24 -11.38 -23.52
C LYS A 77 0.06 -12.46 -22.44
N GLU A 78 0.80 -12.39 -21.35
CA GLU A 78 0.68 -13.31 -20.22
C GLU A 78 -0.66 -13.11 -19.49
N THR A 79 -1.05 -11.86 -19.24
CA THR A 79 -2.36 -11.55 -18.65
C THR A 79 -3.52 -12.00 -19.54
N GLN A 80 -3.44 -11.83 -20.86
CA GLN A 80 -4.44 -12.37 -21.79
C GLN A 80 -4.55 -13.89 -21.75
N LYS A 81 -3.43 -14.62 -21.66
CA LYS A 81 -3.45 -16.08 -21.51
C LYS A 81 -4.12 -16.51 -20.21
N ARG A 82 -3.80 -15.85 -19.10
CA ARG A 82 -4.43 -16.12 -17.80
C ARG A 82 -5.92 -15.83 -17.82
N LEU A 83 -6.33 -14.74 -18.46
CA LEU A 83 -7.74 -14.40 -18.63
C LEU A 83 -8.48 -15.46 -19.45
N ALA A 84 -7.91 -15.91 -20.58
CA ALA A 84 -8.48 -16.99 -21.38
C ALA A 84 -8.55 -18.34 -20.63
N ALA A 85 -7.55 -18.66 -19.81
CA ALA A 85 -7.56 -19.86 -18.98
C ALA A 85 -8.66 -19.81 -17.91
N LEU A 86 -8.78 -18.68 -17.20
CA LEU A 86 -9.85 -18.45 -16.22
C LEU A 86 -11.23 -18.46 -16.88
N GLU A 87 -11.38 -17.91 -18.08
CA GLU A 87 -12.64 -17.97 -18.84
C GLU A 87 -13.01 -19.42 -19.19
N MET A 88 -12.05 -20.25 -19.58
CA MET A 88 -12.26 -21.69 -19.79
C MET A 88 -12.64 -22.42 -18.50
N GLU A 89 -11.99 -22.12 -17.38
CA GLU A 89 -12.34 -22.70 -16.08
C GLU A 89 -13.74 -22.28 -15.62
N VAL A 90 -14.11 -21.01 -15.79
CA VAL A 90 -15.46 -20.50 -15.50
C VAL A 90 -16.51 -21.16 -16.41
N ALA A 91 -16.20 -21.35 -17.70
CA ALA A 91 -17.09 -22.04 -18.63
C ALA A 91 -17.27 -23.53 -18.26
N ALA A 92 -16.17 -24.21 -17.87
CA ALA A 92 -16.20 -25.58 -17.41
C ALA A 92 -17.02 -25.72 -16.12
N ALA A 93 -16.79 -24.85 -15.13
CA ALA A 93 -17.56 -24.80 -13.90
C ALA A 93 -19.06 -24.59 -14.20
N ARG A 94 -19.41 -23.65 -15.09
CA ARG A 94 -20.80 -23.41 -15.51
C ARG A 94 -21.47 -24.65 -16.10
N SER A 95 -20.75 -25.41 -16.93
CA SER A 95 -21.27 -26.66 -17.51
C SER A 95 -21.48 -27.76 -16.47
N GLN A 96 -20.72 -27.73 -15.37
CA GLN A 96 -20.85 -28.63 -14.21
C GLN A 96 -21.90 -28.16 -13.21
N GLY A 97 -22.72 -27.15 -13.56
CA GLY A 97 -23.79 -26.65 -12.70
C GLY A 97 -23.38 -25.54 -11.74
N PHE A 98 -22.15 -25.01 -11.81
CA PHE A 98 -21.76 -23.80 -11.10
C PHE A 98 -22.55 -22.60 -11.64
N LYS A 99 -23.60 -22.22 -10.91
CA LYS A 99 -24.24 -20.92 -11.11
C LYS A 99 -23.37 -19.89 -10.42
N LEU A 100 -22.67 -19.08 -11.20
CA LEU A 100 -22.21 -17.78 -10.71
C LEU A 100 -23.46 -17.12 -10.11
N LYS A 101 -23.48 -16.89 -8.80
CA LYS A 101 -24.43 -15.95 -8.19
C LYS A 101 -24.05 -14.57 -8.72
N ARG A 102 -24.31 -14.31 -10.01
CA ARG A 102 -24.76 -12.97 -10.37
C ARG A 102 -25.97 -12.77 -9.48
N PRO A 103 -26.07 -11.69 -8.70
CA PRO A 103 -27.35 -11.33 -8.17
C PRO A 103 -28.26 -11.29 -9.39
N THR A 104 -29.15 -12.28 -9.51
CA THR A 104 -30.38 -12.06 -10.22
C THR A 104 -30.88 -10.78 -9.58
N MET A 105 -30.83 -9.67 -10.32
CA MET A 105 -31.68 -8.53 -10.00
C MET A 105 -33.09 -9.08 -10.10
N ASP A 106 -33.51 -9.74 -9.02
CA ASP A 106 -34.88 -9.69 -8.65
C ASP A 106 -35.15 -8.20 -8.51
N ASN A 107 -36.06 -7.66 -9.31
CA ASN A 107 -36.46 -6.26 -9.30
C ASN A 107 -37.08 -5.83 -7.94
N SER A 108 -36.92 -6.65 -6.89
CA SER A 108 -37.40 -6.51 -5.53
C SER A 108 -36.31 -6.02 -4.55
N THR A 109 -35.01 -6.17 -4.83
CA THR A 109 -33.95 -5.68 -3.94
C THR A 109 -33.68 -4.20 -4.22
N ARG A 110 -34.32 -3.33 -3.43
CA ARG A 110 -34.04 -1.89 -3.44
C ARG A 110 -32.54 -1.67 -3.15
N ARG A 111 -31.85 -1.00 -4.07
CA ARG A 111 -30.47 -0.54 -3.87
C ARG A 111 -30.38 0.37 -2.64
N LEU A 112 -29.43 0.07 -1.77
CA LEU A 112 -29.15 0.82 -0.54
C LEU A 112 -28.25 2.01 -0.85
N HIS A 113 -28.32 3.05 -0.02
CA HIS A 113 -27.40 4.18 -0.09
C HIS A 113 -26.09 3.89 0.64
N ALA A 114 -26.14 3.17 1.77
CA ALA A 114 -24.95 2.84 2.52
C ALA A 114 -25.09 1.52 3.30
N VAL A 115 -24.00 0.75 3.32
CA VAL A 115 -23.77 -0.36 4.24
C VAL A 115 -22.67 0.05 5.21
N ILE A 116 -22.99 0.17 6.49
CA ILE A 116 -22.09 0.56 7.57
C ILE A 116 -21.74 -0.67 8.40
N GLY A 117 -20.47 -1.05 8.36
CA GLY A 117 -19.89 -2.11 9.17
C GLY A 117 -19.13 -1.55 10.37
N ILE A 118 -19.64 -1.80 11.58
CA ILE A 118 -18.99 -1.40 12.83
C ILE A 118 -18.09 -2.53 13.32
N TYR A 119 -16.78 -2.33 13.32
CA TYR A 119 -15.80 -3.35 13.67
C TYR A 119 -15.74 -3.52 15.17
N THR A 120 -15.97 -4.76 15.62
CA THR A 120 -15.99 -5.09 17.05
C THR A 120 -15.41 -6.47 17.29
N GLY A 121 -14.99 -6.73 18.53
CA GLY A 121 -14.45 -8.02 18.98
C GLY A 121 -15.32 -8.69 20.05
N PHE A 122 -14.97 -9.91 20.44
CA PHE A 122 -15.71 -10.69 21.44
C PHE A 122 -15.88 -9.95 22.78
N GLY A 123 -14.81 -9.32 23.27
CA GLY A 123 -14.80 -8.58 24.54
C GLY A 123 -15.52 -7.23 24.53
N ASN A 124 -15.90 -6.71 23.35
CA ASN A 124 -16.37 -5.34 23.20
C ASN A 124 -17.90 -5.18 23.37
N ARG A 125 -18.55 -6.11 24.08
CA ARG A 125 -19.98 -6.00 24.38
C ARG A 125 -20.38 -4.67 25.03
N PRO A 126 -19.63 -4.11 26.00
CA PRO A 126 -19.97 -2.80 26.57
C PRO A 126 -19.97 -1.66 25.53
N ARG A 127 -19.06 -1.72 24.54
CA ARG A 127 -18.99 -0.74 23.45
C ARG A 127 -20.20 -0.86 22.52
N ARG A 128 -20.55 -2.08 22.12
CA ARG A 128 -21.76 -2.34 21.32
C ARG A 128 -23.03 -1.86 22.01
N ASP A 129 -23.16 -2.13 23.31
CA ASP A 129 -24.30 -1.67 24.10
C ASP A 129 -24.35 -0.14 24.23
N SER A 130 -23.19 0.53 24.30
CA SER A 130 -23.11 2.00 24.26
C SER A 130 -23.59 2.55 22.91
N ILE A 131 -23.14 1.96 21.81
CA ILE A 131 -23.53 2.37 20.45
C ILE A 131 -25.04 2.24 20.24
N ARG A 132 -25.64 1.12 20.66
CA ARG A 132 -27.10 0.89 20.62
C ARG A 132 -27.91 1.87 21.46
N LYS A 133 -27.33 2.37 22.55
CA LYS A 133 -27.97 3.35 23.44
C LYS A 133 -27.81 4.80 22.96
N THR A 134 -26.92 5.04 22.01
CA THR A 134 -26.54 6.40 21.60
C THR A 134 -26.95 6.70 20.17
N TRP A 135 -26.18 6.27 19.18
CA TRP A 135 -26.36 6.70 17.79
C TRP A 135 -26.91 5.64 16.84
N MET A 136 -26.80 4.35 17.19
CA MET A 136 -27.33 3.27 16.36
C MET A 136 -28.76 2.92 16.80
N PRO A 137 -29.78 3.13 15.93
CA PRO A 137 -31.14 2.69 16.22
C PRO A 137 -31.20 1.18 16.40
N THR A 138 -32.18 0.68 17.16
CA THR A 138 -32.36 -0.76 17.43
C THR A 138 -33.76 -1.25 17.08
N GLY A 139 -33.91 -2.56 16.90
CA GLY A 139 -35.20 -3.20 16.64
C GLY A 139 -35.91 -2.64 15.40
N GLU A 140 -37.16 -2.22 15.58
CA GLU A 140 -37.98 -1.67 14.48
C GLU A 140 -37.43 -0.34 13.94
N GLN A 141 -36.75 0.47 14.75
CA GLN A 141 -36.16 1.71 14.27
C GLN A 141 -34.98 1.45 13.32
N LEU A 142 -34.21 0.39 13.56
CA LEU A 142 -33.13 -0.02 12.66
C LEU A 142 -33.69 -0.50 11.32
N LYS A 143 -34.76 -1.29 11.35
CA LYS A 143 -35.46 -1.72 10.12
C LYS A 143 -36.07 -0.54 9.36
N LYS A 144 -36.62 0.43 10.09
CA LYS A 144 -37.16 1.67 9.50
C LYS A 144 -36.05 2.49 8.81
N LEU A 145 -34.88 2.60 9.43
CA LEU A 145 -33.72 3.25 8.83
C LEU A 145 -33.31 2.56 7.51
N GLU A 146 -33.27 1.22 7.51
CA GLU A 146 -32.96 0.41 6.33
C GLU A 146 -34.02 0.63 5.22
N ALA A 147 -35.30 0.54 5.55
CA ALA A 147 -36.40 0.64 4.59
C ALA A 147 -36.62 2.07 4.05
N GLU A 148 -36.53 3.09 4.89
CA GLU A 148 -36.85 4.47 4.50
C GLU A 148 -35.64 5.21 3.95
N LYS A 149 -34.48 5.06 4.61
CA LYS A 149 -33.25 5.79 4.28
C LYS A 149 -32.26 4.94 3.47
N GLY A 150 -32.50 3.65 3.29
CA GLY A 150 -31.57 2.78 2.57
C GLY A 150 -30.21 2.65 3.26
N VAL A 151 -30.16 2.78 4.59
CA VAL A 151 -28.92 2.67 5.38
C VAL A 151 -28.96 1.40 6.21
N LEU A 152 -28.05 0.49 5.93
CA LEU A 152 -27.88 -0.77 6.64
C LEU A 152 -26.72 -0.63 7.63
N ILE A 153 -26.94 -0.93 8.90
CA ILE A 153 -25.89 -0.89 9.94
C ILE A 153 -25.76 -2.28 10.56
N ARG A 154 -24.55 -2.83 10.59
CA ARG A 154 -24.27 -4.12 11.23
C ARG A 154 -22.96 -4.10 12.02
N PHE A 155 -22.94 -4.75 13.17
CA PHE A 155 -21.69 -5.07 13.88
C PHE A 155 -20.96 -6.19 13.14
N ILE A 156 -19.69 -5.96 12.81
CA ILE A 156 -18.84 -6.88 12.06
C ILE A 156 -17.92 -7.61 13.02
N VAL A 157 -18.09 -8.93 13.08
CA VAL A 157 -17.29 -9.82 13.92
C VAL A 157 -17.04 -11.12 13.17
N GLY A 158 -15.83 -11.64 13.24
CA GLY A 158 -15.49 -12.98 12.78
C GLY A 158 -15.79 -14.04 13.82
N ARG A 159 -15.11 -15.16 13.67
CA ARG A 159 -15.27 -16.35 14.49
C ARG A 159 -14.01 -16.60 15.30
N SER A 160 -14.16 -17.29 16.43
CA SER A 160 -13.00 -17.68 17.22
C SER A 160 -12.18 -18.74 16.48
N ALA A 161 -10.90 -18.87 16.84
CA ALA A 161 -10.05 -19.93 16.30
C ALA A 161 -10.61 -21.33 16.62
N ASN A 162 -11.24 -21.47 17.79
CA ASN A 162 -11.90 -22.70 18.24
C ASN A 162 -13.41 -22.57 18.04
N ARG A 163 -13.88 -22.90 16.82
CA ARG A 163 -15.30 -22.78 16.43
C ARG A 163 -16.25 -23.36 17.48
N GLY A 164 -17.23 -22.55 17.88
CA GLY A 164 -18.26 -22.95 18.84
C GLY A 164 -17.82 -22.93 20.30
N ASP A 165 -16.71 -22.27 20.62
CA ASP A 165 -16.30 -21.92 21.98
C ASP A 165 -17.27 -20.93 22.65
N SER A 166 -16.94 -20.50 23.87
CA SER A 166 -17.76 -19.53 24.61
C SER A 166 -17.87 -18.19 23.89
N SER A 167 -16.80 -17.74 23.24
CA SER A 167 -16.78 -16.47 22.48
C SER A 167 -17.79 -16.49 21.34
N ASP A 168 -17.78 -17.54 20.52
CA ASP A 168 -18.74 -17.74 19.43
C ASP A 168 -20.18 -17.86 19.95
N ARG A 169 -20.40 -18.62 21.04
CA ARG A 169 -21.73 -18.78 21.65
C ARG A 169 -22.30 -17.45 22.14
N LEU A 170 -21.51 -16.64 22.82
CA LEU A 170 -21.94 -15.33 23.32
C LEU A 170 -22.35 -14.40 22.18
N ILE A 171 -21.59 -14.37 21.07
CA ILE A 171 -21.96 -13.61 19.87
C ILE A 171 -23.25 -14.15 19.25
N ASN A 172 -23.39 -15.47 19.13
CA ASN A 172 -24.59 -16.09 18.56
C ASN A 172 -25.84 -15.79 19.41
N GLU A 173 -25.72 -15.84 20.74
CA GLU A 173 -26.80 -15.49 21.66
C GLU A 173 -27.19 -14.01 21.60
N GLU A 174 -26.19 -13.12 21.53
CA GLU A 174 -26.42 -11.68 21.37
C GLU A 174 -27.11 -11.40 20.04
N ASN A 175 -26.57 -11.90 18.94
CA ASN A 175 -27.16 -11.76 17.61
C ASN A 175 -28.56 -12.37 17.53
N ASN A 176 -28.84 -13.46 18.25
CA ASN A 176 -30.20 -14.01 18.27
C ASN A 176 -31.23 -13.06 18.90
N LYS A 177 -30.79 -12.18 19.81
CA LYS A 177 -31.66 -11.20 20.47
C LYS A 177 -31.74 -9.90 19.67
N THR A 178 -30.61 -9.42 19.14
CA THR A 178 -30.50 -8.08 18.55
C THR A 178 -30.65 -8.05 17.03
N LYS A 179 -30.27 -9.14 16.34
CA LYS A 179 -30.32 -9.29 14.88
C LYS A 179 -29.56 -8.18 14.13
N ASP A 180 -28.49 -7.66 14.73
CA ASP A 180 -27.73 -6.51 14.24
C ASP A 180 -26.27 -6.84 13.90
N PHE A 181 -25.91 -8.12 13.81
CA PHE A 181 -24.56 -8.55 13.41
C PHE A 181 -24.49 -8.99 11.95
N LEU A 182 -23.32 -8.80 11.36
CA LEU A 182 -22.80 -9.60 10.26
C LEU A 182 -21.63 -10.43 10.82
N VAL A 183 -21.86 -11.73 10.96
CA VAL A 183 -20.83 -12.65 11.41
C VAL A 183 -20.07 -13.20 10.20
N LEU A 184 -18.77 -12.91 10.11
CA LEU A 184 -17.93 -13.29 9.01
C LEU A 184 -17.46 -14.74 9.20
N GLU A 185 -18.19 -15.69 8.60
CA GLU A 185 -17.92 -17.12 8.78
C GLU A 185 -16.56 -17.57 8.27
N ASN A 186 -15.94 -16.85 7.33
CA ASN A 186 -14.64 -17.20 6.76
C ASN A 186 -13.49 -16.38 7.37
N HIS A 187 -13.75 -15.62 8.44
CA HIS A 187 -12.75 -14.82 9.13
C HIS A 187 -12.56 -15.31 10.56
N VAL A 188 -11.31 -15.57 10.94
CA VAL A 188 -10.93 -15.84 12.33
C VAL A 188 -10.39 -14.55 12.94
N GLU A 189 -11.00 -14.14 14.05
CA GLU A 189 -10.56 -13.00 14.85
C GLU A 189 -9.22 -13.30 15.54
N GLY A 190 -8.32 -12.33 15.54
CA GLY A 190 -7.00 -12.44 16.15
C GLY A 190 -6.24 -11.13 16.10
N ASP A 191 -5.11 -11.08 16.80
CA ASP A 191 -4.21 -9.92 16.75
C ASP A 191 -3.61 -9.78 15.35
N GLY A 192 -3.65 -8.58 14.78
CA GLY A 192 -3.15 -8.31 13.43
C GLY A 192 -4.07 -8.77 12.29
N GLU A 193 -5.25 -9.33 12.59
CA GLU A 193 -6.16 -9.88 11.57
C GLU A 193 -7.13 -8.84 10.98
N VAL A 194 -6.99 -7.56 11.35
CA VAL A 194 -7.92 -6.48 10.96
C VAL A 194 -7.89 -6.21 9.46
N ALA A 195 -6.73 -6.32 8.81
CA ALA A 195 -6.61 -6.20 7.35
C ALA A 195 -7.41 -7.30 6.64
N ARG A 196 -7.29 -8.54 7.09
CA ARG A 196 -8.06 -9.67 6.57
C ARG A 196 -9.55 -9.51 6.84
N LYS A 197 -9.92 -9.06 8.05
CA LYS A 197 -11.30 -8.71 8.40
C LYS A 197 -11.90 -7.72 7.43
N THR A 198 -11.11 -6.73 7.02
CA THR A 198 -11.52 -5.70 6.06
C THR A 198 -11.85 -6.25 4.69
N LYS A 199 -10.96 -7.09 4.14
CA LYS A 199 -11.21 -7.75 2.86
C LYS A 199 -12.42 -8.67 2.92
N THR A 200 -12.53 -9.47 3.98
CA THR A 200 -13.67 -10.39 4.14
C THR A 200 -14.97 -9.61 4.28
N PHE A 201 -15.00 -8.56 5.09
CA PHE A 201 -16.17 -7.68 5.24
C PHE A 201 -16.61 -7.09 3.91
N LEU A 202 -15.70 -6.42 3.18
CA LEU A 202 -16.05 -5.77 1.92
C LEU A 202 -16.51 -6.79 0.87
N SER A 203 -15.85 -7.95 0.78
CA SER A 203 -16.23 -9.01 -0.14
C SER A 203 -17.62 -9.56 0.17
N THR A 204 -17.88 -9.91 1.44
CA THR A 204 -19.17 -10.42 1.88
C THR A 204 -20.27 -9.36 1.75
N ALA A 205 -20.00 -8.10 2.07
CA ALA A 205 -21.00 -7.04 2.00
C ALA A 205 -21.44 -6.76 0.56
N VAL A 206 -20.50 -6.74 -0.39
CA VAL A 206 -20.80 -6.57 -1.83
C VAL A 206 -21.60 -7.75 -2.39
N GLU A 207 -21.37 -8.97 -1.90
CA GLU A 207 -22.14 -10.15 -2.29
C GLU A 207 -23.57 -10.16 -1.73
N LEU A 208 -23.76 -9.65 -0.52
CA LEU A 208 -25.05 -9.68 0.18
C LEU A 208 -25.96 -8.51 -0.18
N TRP A 209 -25.39 -7.32 -0.40
CA TRP A 209 -26.15 -6.09 -0.54
C TRP A 209 -25.67 -5.25 -1.71
N ASP A 210 -26.61 -4.79 -2.54
CA ASP A 210 -26.37 -3.77 -3.56
C ASP A 210 -26.48 -2.38 -2.93
N ALA A 211 -25.34 -1.70 -2.74
CA ALA A 211 -25.28 -0.39 -2.09
C ALA A 211 -24.36 0.60 -2.82
N ASP A 212 -24.66 1.90 -2.73
CA ASP A 212 -23.82 2.97 -3.29
C ASP A 212 -22.47 3.08 -2.56
N PHE A 213 -22.50 2.93 -1.23
CA PHE A 213 -21.32 3.02 -0.38
C PHE A 213 -21.22 1.87 0.64
N TYR A 214 -19.99 1.45 0.90
CA TYR A 214 -19.62 0.50 1.95
C TYR A 214 -18.65 1.18 2.91
N ILE A 215 -18.99 1.21 4.19
CA ILE A 215 -18.35 2.07 5.19
C ILE A 215 -17.83 1.21 6.33
N LYS A 216 -16.55 1.37 6.67
CA LYS A 216 -15.92 0.82 7.86
C LYS A 216 -16.00 1.85 8.97
N VAL A 217 -16.36 1.42 10.17
CA VAL A 217 -16.44 2.25 11.38
C VAL A 217 -15.88 1.46 12.57
N ASP A 218 -15.08 2.07 13.43
CA ASP A 218 -14.63 1.43 14.68
C ASP A 218 -15.69 1.50 15.79
N ASP A 219 -15.63 0.58 16.77
CA ASP A 219 -16.60 0.54 17.87
C ASP A 219 -16.34 1.55 19.02
N ASP A 220 -15.37 2.44 18.88
CA ASP A 220 -15.13 3.57 19.79
C ASP A 220 -15.44 4.94 19.18
N VAL A 221 -16.27 4.99 18.15
CA VAL A 221 -16.72 6.25 17.57
C VAL A 221 -18.22 6.49 17.68
N PHE A 222 -18.55 7.78 17.62
CA PHE A 222 -19.90 8.27 17.46
C PHE A 222 -20.11 8.74 16.02
N VAL A 223 -21.20 8.30 15.39
CA VAL A 223 -21.53 8.67 14.00
C VAL A 223 -22.88 9.35 13.94
N ASN A 224 -22.90 10.58 13.39
CA ASN A 224 -24.15 11.23 13.02
C ASN A 224 -24.62 10.72 11.66
N ILE A 225 -25.60 9.82 11.66
CA ILE A 225 -26.11 9.13 10.45
C ILE A 225 -26.69 10.14 9.44
N GLU A 226 -27.37 11.19 9.89
CA GLU A 226 -27.99 12.17 8.99
C GLU A 226 -26.93 12.97 8.24
N MET A 227 -25.91 13.43 8.96
CA MET A 227 -24.82 14.19 8.36
C MET A 227 -23.93 13.31 7.48
N LEU A 228 -23.70 12.05 7.87
CA LEU A 228 -23.03 11.07 7.02
C LEU A 228 -23.80 10.88 5.71
N GLY A 229 -25.13 10.72 5.78
CA GLY A 229 -25.98 10.62 4.59
C GLY A 229 -25.89 11.84 3.69
N ALA A 230 -25.90 13.05 4.25
CA ALA A 230 -25.75 14.30 3.49
C ALA A 230 -24.37 14.41 2.82
N MET A 231 -23.30 13.98 3.49
CA MET A 231 -21.94 13.96 2.92
C MET A 231 -21.86 13.00 1.73
N LEU A 232 -22.35 11.76 1.91
CA LEU A 232 -22.35 10.75 0.84
C LEU A 232 -23.22 11.15 -0.35
N ALA A 233 -24.31 11.88 -0.11
CA ALA A 233 -25.17 12.39 -1.18
C ALA A 233 -24.43 13.30 -2.16
N SER A 234 -23.40 14.02 -1.70
CA SER A 234 -22.54 14.84 -2.57
C SER A 234 -21.57 14.05 -3.46
N HIS A 235 -21.56 12.72 -3.32
CA HIS A 235 -20.65 11.80 -4.01
C HIS A 235 -21.39 10.73 -4.85
N TRP A 236 -22.71 10.74 -4.90
CA TRP A 236 -23.51 9.69 -5.59
C TRP A 236 -23.27 9.60 -7.09
N ASP A 237 -22.91 10.71 -7.74
CA ASP A 237 -22.62 10.78 -9.17
C ASP A 237 -21.21 10.32 -9.55
N LYS A 238 -20.34 10.13 -8.55
CA LYS A 238 -18.94 9.76 -8.75
C LYS A 238 -18.75 8.24 -8.57
N PRO A 239 -18.26 7.51 -9.60
CA PRO A 239 -18.22 6.05 -9.56
C PRO A 239 -17.09 5.46 -8.73
N ARG A 240 -16.00 6.20 -8.47
CA ARG A 240 -14.78 5.70 -7.79
C ARG A 240 -14.35 6.63 -6.66
N VAL A 241 -15.19 6.73 -5.64
CA VAL A 241 -14.95 7.55 -4.45
C VAL A 241 -14.39 6.67 -3.34
N TYR A 242 -13.26 7.12 -2.80
CA TYR A 242 -12.75 6.71 -1.50
C TYR A 242 -12.78 7.96 -0.62
N VAL A 243 -13.51 7.91 0.49
CA VAL A 243 -13.73 9.06 1.38
C VAL A 243 -13.32 8.72 2.80
N GLY A 244 -12.69 9.68 3.46
CA GLY A 244 -12.27 9.59 4.84
C GLY A 244 -11.15 10.57 5.14
N CYS A 245 -10.50 10.41 6.28
CA CYS A 245 -9.42 11.30 6.66
C CYS A 245 -8.11 10.89 5.97
N MET A 246 -7.94 11.36 4.73
CA MET A 246 -6.79 10.98 3.89
C MET A 246 -5.47 11.43 4.51
N LYS A 247 -4.54 10.49 4.69
CA LYS A 247 -3.18 10.72 5.12
C LYS A 247 -2.18 10.04 4.19
N SER A 248 -1.00 10.63 4.13
CA SER A 248 0.23 10.01 3.65
C SER A 248 1.26 10.17 4.76
N GLY A 249 2.13 9.19 4.95
CA GLY A 249 3.08 9.21 6.05
C GLY A 249 4.07 8.07 5.98
N GLU A 250 5.06 8.13 6.88
CA GLU A 250 6.11 7.12 6.96
C GLU A 250 5.56 5.74 7.35
N VAL A 251 6.16 4.71 6.78
CA VAL A 251 5.90 3.32 7.11
C VAL A 251 6.52 3.00 8.46
N PHE A 252 5.75 2.34 9.31
CA PHE A 252 6.23 1.92 10.62
C PHE A 252 7.29 0.81 10.46
N SER A 253 8.57 1.19 10.51
CA SER A 253 9.70 0.29 10.22
C SER A 253 10.41 -0.22 11.48
N GLU A 254 10.00 0.21 12.67
CA GLU A 254 10.58 -0.26 13.93
C GLU A 254 9.71 -1.35 14.58
N PRO A 255 10.28 -2.51 14.99
CA PRO A 255 9.52 -3.61 15.60
C PRO A 255 8.76 -3.26 16.89
N THR A 256 9.12 -2.15 17.54
CA THR A 256 8.47 -1.63 18.76
C THR A 256 7.18 -0.87 18.45
N GLN A 257 6.96 -0.48 17.20
CA GLN A 257 5.78 0.27 16.78
C GLN A 257 4.58 -0.66 16.65
N ARG A 258 3.40 -0.17 17.06
CA ARG A 258 2.14 -0.93 17.05
C ARG A 258 1.81 -1.54 15.68
N TRP A 259 2.10 -0.81 14.62
CA TRP A 259 1.80 -1.22 13.24
C TRP A 259 3.07 -1.51 12.45
N TYR A 260 4.13 -1.98 13.12
CA TYR A 260 5.36 -2.38 12.47
C TYR A 260 5.08 -3.24 11.22
N GLU A 261 5.58 -2.80 10.08
CA GLU A 261 5.40 -3.46 8.80
C GLU A 261 6.67 -4.27 8.48
N PRO A 262 6.64 -5.61 8.56
CA PRO A 262 7.82 -6.44 8.30
C PRO A 262 8.41 -6.23 6.90
N GLU A 263 7.57 -5.85 5.94
CA GLU A 263 7.97 -5.60 4.55
C GLU A 263 8.18 -4.11 4.26
N TRP A 264 8.49 -3.28 5.28
CA TRP A 264 8.68 -1.84 5.15
C TRP A 264 9.69 -1.45 4.06
N TRP A 265 10.68 -2.31 3.81
CA TRP A 265 11.72 -2.11 2.79
C TRP A 265 11.18 -2.12 1.35
N LYS A 266 9.93 -2.58 1.12
CA LYS A 266 9.28 -2.58 -0.19
C LYS A 266 8.68 -1.22 -0.59
N PHE A 267 8.62 -0.26 0.33
CA PHE A 267 8.00 1.05 0.11
C PHE A 267 8.94 2.09 -0.53
N GLY A 268 10.03 1.63 -1.15
CA GLY A 268 11.02 2.49 -1.80
C GLY A 268 11.81 3.34 -0.81
N ASP A 269 12.59 4.28 -1.34
CA ASP A 269 13.53 5.09 -0.56
C ASP A 269 12.80 6.09 0.36
N GLU A 270 11.64 6.59 -0.05
CA GLU A 270 10.80 7.49 0.75
C GLU A 270 10.14 6.78 1.94
N LYS A 271 10.04 5.45 1.90
CA LYS A 271 9.39 4.61 2.94
C LYS A 271 8.05 5.17 3.40
N SER A 272 7.24 5.64 2.46
CA SER A 272 5.94 6.24 2.75
C SER A 272 4.79 5.34 2.31
N TYR A 273 3.76 5.23 3.14
CA TYR A 273 2.51 4.62 2.73
C TYR A 273 1.88 5.42 1.59
N PHE A 274 1.23 4.72 0.67
CA PHE A 274 0.31 5.33 -0.29
C PHE A 274 -0.76 6.13 0.45
N ARG A 275 -1.28 7.18 -0.19
CA ARG A 275 -2.36 7.98 0.38
C ARG A 275 -3.57 7.10 0.67
N HIS A 276 -3.98 7.03 1.93
CA HIS A 276 -5.07 6.19 2.42
C HIS A 276 -5.92 6.97 3.43
N ALA A 277 -7.17 6.57 3.61
CA ALA A 277 -8.01 7.12 4.68
C ALA A 277 -7.59 6.48 6.00
N ALA A 278 -6.96 7.27 6.86
CA ALA A 278 -6.47 6.80 8.15
C ALA A 278 -7.52 7.05 9.25
N GLY A 279 -7.67 6.07 10.13
CA GLY A 279 -8.36 6.22 11.40
C GLY A 279 -9.68 5.45 11.48
N GLN A 280 -10.61 6.02 12.23
CA GLN A 280 -11.71 5.24 12.79
C GLN A 280 -12.90 5.04 11.83
N MET A 281 -12.91 5.72 10.68
CA MET A 281 -13.98 5.59 9.69
C MET A 281 -13.50 5.95 8.28
N TYR A 282 -13.92 5.16 7.29
CA TYR A 282 -13.81 5.49 5.87
C TYR A 282 -14.92 4.83 5.05
N GLY A 283 -15.19 5.35 3.86
CA GLY A 283 -16.20 4.86 2.93
C GLY A 283 -15.64 4.59 1.54
N LEU A 284 -16.10 3.52 0.91
CA LEU A 284 -15.81 3.15 -0.46
C LEU A 284 -17.09 3.13 -1.28
N SER A 285 -17.06 3.79 -2.44
CA SER A 285 -18.09 3.61 -3.47
C SER A 285 -18.19 2.15 -3.92
N GLN A 286 -19.35 1.79 -4.46
CA GLN A 286 -19.65 0.44 -4.95
C GLN A 286 -18.55 -0.13 -5.86
N ALA A 287 -18.07 0.63 -6.84
CA ALA A 287 -17.08 0.14 -7.79
C ALA A 287 -15.73 -0.18 -7.11
N LEU A 288 -15.34 0.61 -6.10
CA LEU A 288 -14.11 0.33 -5.33
C LEU A 288 -14.28 -0.85 -4.40
N ALA A 289 -15.43 -0.98 -3.73
CA ALA A 289 -15.72 -2.15 -2.90
C ALA A 289 -15.74 -3.44 -3.74
N GLN A 290 -16.34 -3.41 -4.93
CA GLN A 290 -16.28 -4.50 -5.91
C GLN A 290 -14.85 -4.81 -6.35
N TYR A 291 -14.03 -3.78 -6.62
CA TYR A 291 -12.62 -3.97 -6.95
C TYR A 291 -11.89 -4.70 -5.82
N VAL A 292 -12.10 -4.29 -4.56
CA VAL A 292 -11.50 -4.97 -3.40
C VAL A 292 -11.98 -6.41 -3.29
N ALA A 293 -13.27 -6.67 -3.50
CA ALA A 293 -13.84 -8.01 -3.47
C ALA A 293 -13.21 -8.95 -4.51
N ILE A 294 -13.15 -8.49 -5.78
CA ILE A 294 -12.60 -9.24 -6.91
C ILE A 294 -11.10 -9.52 -6.72
N ASN A 295 -10.36 -8.55 -6.20
CA ASN A 295 -8.91 -8.63 -6.05
C ASN A 295 -8.47 -9.05 -4.64
N SER A 296 -9.40 -9.47 -3.78
CA SER A 296 -9.14 -9.74 -2.36
C SER A 296 -7.97 -10.71 -2.14
N ALA A 297 -7.84 -11.73 -2.98
CA ALA A 297 -6.78 -12.74 -2.92
C ALA A 297 -5.37 -12.22 -3.31
N ILE A 298 -5.28 -11.11 -4.05
CA ILE A 298 -4.01 -10.54 -4.51
C ILE A 298 -3.67 -9.21 -3.82
N LEU A 299 -4.64 -8.58 -3.16
CA LEU A 299 -4.37 -7.41 -2.33
C LEU A 299 -3.45 -7.82 -1.19
N HIS A 300 -2.52 -6.95 -0.84
CA HIS A 300 -1.60 -7.18 0.27
C HIS A 300 -2.32 -6.98 1.62
N GLU A 301 -1.86 -7.64 2.67
CA GLU A 301 -2.33 -7.47 4.06
C GLU A 301 -1.23 -6.79 4.84
N TYR A 302 -1.22 -5.47 4.80
CA TYR A 302 -0.31 -4.67 5.62
C TYR A 302 -0.72 -4.74 7.08
N SER A 303 0.25 -4.55 7.97
CA SER A 303 0.00 -4.54 9.42
C SER A 303 -0.91 -3.37 9.84
N ASN A 304 -0.91 -2.29 9.06
CA ASN A 304 -1.93 -1.25 9.11
C ASN A 304 -3.06 -1.59 8.13
N GLU A 305 -4.26 -1.87 8.64
CA GLU A 305 -5.41 -2.28 7.84
C GLU A 305 -5.87 -1.19 6.87
N ASP A 306 -5.76 0.08 7.28
CA ASP A 306 -6.25 1.21 6.49
C ASP A 306 -5.47 1.36 5.17
N VAL A 307 -4.20 0.94 5.19
CA VAL A 307 -3.33 0.90 3.99
C VAL A 307 -3.72 -0.25 3.06
N SER A 308 -4.22 -1.35 3.62
CA SER A 308 -4.52 -2.59 2.87
C SER A 308 -5.72 -2.47 1.92
N VAL A 309 -6.50 -1.40 2.04
CA VAL A 309 -7.67 -1.12 1.19
C VAL A 309 -7.27 -0.52 -0.16
N VAL A 310 -6.09 0.12 -0.24
CA VAL A 310 -5.65 0.85 -1.45
C VAL A 310 -4.58 0.04 -2.20
N HIS A 311 -4.76 -0.10 -3.51
CA HIS A 311 -3.76 -0.70 -4.39
C HIS A 311 -2.80 0.37 -4.96
N PRO A 312 -1.48 0.10 -5.09
CA PRO A 312 -0.48 1.02 -5.65
C PRO A 312 -0.80 1.59 -7.04
N ARG A 313 -1.56 0.87 -7.88
CA ARG A 313 -1.99 1.33 -9.21
C ARG A 313 -3.34 2.06 -9.21
N GLY A 314 -3.77 2.62 -8.08
CA GLY A 314 -5.01 3.39 -7.93
C GLY A 314 -5.08 4.72 -8.70
N GLN A 315 -4.54 4.76 -9.93
CA GLN A 315 -4.41 5.93 -10.81
C GLN A 315 -5.73 6.63 -11.16
N TYR A 316 -6.90 6.13 -10.73
CA TYR A 316 -8.21 6.69 -11.05
C TYR A 316 -9.19 6.65 -9.87
N VAL A 317 -8.70 6.80 -8.63
CA VAL A 317 -9.57 6.89 -7.43
C VAL A 317 -9.68 8.36 -7.02
N GLN A 318 -10.92 8.87 -6.93
CA GLN A 318 -11.17 10.15 -6.29
C GLN A 318 -11.01 9.95 -4.78
N GLN A 319 -9.96 10.53 -4.21
CA GLN A 319 -9.69 10.53 -2.78
C GLN A 319 -10.15 11.86 -2.18
N ASP A 320 -11.35 11.87 -1.60
CA ASP A 320 -11.93 13.08 -1.02
C ASP A 320 -11.58 13.14 0.48
N HIS A 321 -10.89 14.23 0.87
CA HIS A 321 -10.47 14.47 2.25
C HIS A 321 -11.58 15.17 3.03
N ASP A 322 -12.49 14.35 3.55
CA ASP A 322 -13.56 14.78 4.45
C ASP A 322 -13.27 14.21 5.85
N CYS A 323 -12.34 14.84 6.57
CA CYS A 323 -12.02 14.44 7.95
C CYS A 323 -13.17 14.81 8.90
N VAL A 324 -13.58 13.82 9.68
CA VAL A 324 -14.30 14.04 10.93
C VAL A 324 -13.25 14.29 12.02
N ARG A 325 -13.25 15.45 12.67
CA ARG A 325 -12.34 15.69 13.81
C ARG A 325 -12.75 14.76 14.95
N GLY A 326 -11.96 13.70 15.19
CA GLY A 326 -11.98 12.96 16.44
C GLY A 326 -11.41 13.84 17.56
N GLY A 327 -12.21 14.11 18.58
CA GLY A 327 -11.70 14.67 19.83
C GLY A 327 -11.28 13.55 20.77
N ASP A 328 -10.02 13.53 21.18
CA ASP A 328 -9.51 12.58 22.18
C ASP A 328 -10.26 12.76 23.52
N ILE A 329 -10.84 11.68 24.07
CA ILE A 329 -11.33 11.66 25.45
C ILE A 329 -10.93 10.35 26.14
N TRP A 330 -9.64 10.17 26.39
CA TRP A 330 -9.17 9.25 27.43
C TRP A 330 -9.15 10.02 28.77
N GLY A 331 -10.00 9.63 29.74
CA GLY A 331 -9.74 9.92 31.16
C GLY A 331 -10.74 10.77 31.96
N LYS A 332 -12.05 10.76 31.70
CA LYS A 332 -13.03 11.33 32.66
C LYS A 332 -14.10 10.33 33.11
N PRO A 333 -14.45 10.32 34.43
CA PRO A 333 -15.42 9.38 34.99
C PRO A 333 -16.83 9.61 34.46
N ALA A 334 -17.59 8.51 34.33
CA ALA A 334 -18.91 8.42 33.71
C ALA A 334 -20.04 9.22 34.37
N SER A 335 -19.76 10.05 35.39
CA SER A 335 -20.76 10.76 36.19
C SER A 335 -21.08 12.19 35.74
N LEU A 336 -20.54 12.67 34.62
CA LEU A 336 -20.71 14.07 34.16
C LEU A 336 -21.38 14.24 32.77
N PHE A 337 -21.91 13.17 32.17
CA PHE A 337 -22.52 13.28 30.83
C PHE A 337 -24.00 13.67 30.88
N THR A 338 -24.29 14.97 31.04
CA THR A 338 -25.62 15.58 30.84
C THR A 338 -25.70 16.50 29.62
N THR A 339 -24.68 16.54 28.76
CA THR A 339 -24.73 17.26 27.47
C THR A 339 -24.05 16.44 26.36
N PRO A 340 -24.62 16.40 25.13
CA PRO A 340 -24.07 15.63 24.01
C PRO A 340 -22.88 16.38 23.41
N ILE A 341 -21.72 15.72 23.29
CA ILE A 341 -20.51 16.33 22.70
C ILE A 341 -19.87 15.33 21.73
N VAL A 342 -20.17 15.47 20.44
CA VAL A 342 -19.22 15.72 19.33
C VAL A 342 -20.02 16.41 18.22
N GLU A 343 -19.79 17.71 18.04
CA GLU A 343 -20.34 18.51 16.95
C GLU A 343 -19.31 18.57 15.82
N VAL A 344 -19.72 18.27 14.58
CA VAL A 344 -18.80 18.05 13.46
C VAL A 344 -18.70 19.30 12.58
N PHE A 345 -17.49 19.82 12.42
CA PHE A 345 -17.13 20.79 11.39
C PHE A 345 -16.31 20.07 10.30
N ALA A 346 -16.90 19.88 9.12
CA ALA A 346 -16.18 19.45 7.93
C ALA A 346 -15.34 20.64 7.37
N THR A 347 -14.05 20.42 7.16
CA THR A 347 -13.20 21.30 6.33
C THR A 347 -12.86 20.55 5.05
N ARG A 348 -13.27 21.09 3.90
CA ARG A 348 -13.16 20.47 2.58
C ARG A 348 -11.79 20.76 1.96
N SER A 349 -11.05 19.73 1.56
CA SER A 349 -9.97 19.87 0.57
C SER A 349 -10.08 18.74 -0.45
N THR A 350 -10.06 19.10 -1.73
CA THR A 350 -10.15 18.16 -2.86
C THR A 350 -8.83 18.29 -3.62
N GLU A 351 -8.00 17.25 -3.59
CA GLU A 351 -6.73 17.20 -4.31
C GLU A 351 -6.72 15.99 -5.25
N TRP A 352 -6.51 16.26 -6.53
CA TRP A 352 -6.22 15.26 -7.56
C TRP A 352 -4.73 14.97 -7.54
N VAL A 353 -4.32 13.72 -7.27
CA VAL A 353 -2.92 13.33 -7.35
C VAL A 353 -2.68 12.62 -8.69
N GLU A 354 -2.12 13.36 -9.65
CA GLU A 354 -1.59 12.80 -10.89
C GLU A 354 -0.14 12.34 -10.64
N TYR A 355 0.09 11.03 -10.58
CA TYR A 355 1.44 10.48 -10.46
C TYR A 355 2.13 10.57 -11.83
N LYS A 356 3.09 11.49 -11.97
CA LYS A 356 4.08 11.44 -13.05
C LYS A 356 5.13 10.40 -12.67
N PRO A 357 5.35 9.33 -13.46
CA PRO A 357 6.53 8.49 -13.25
C PRO A 357 7.75 9.35 -13.53
N ASP A 358 8.70 9.38 -12.59
CA ASP A 358 10.02 9.98 -12.80
C ASP A 358 10.72 9.23 -13.93
N VAL A 359 10.59 9.76 -15.14
CA VAL A 359 11.54 9.51 -16.21
C VAL A 359 12.78 10.31 -15.83
N HIS A 360 13.79 9.66 -15.27
CA HIS A 360 15.11 10.26 -15.16
C HIS A 360 15.61 10.63 -16.56
N GLU A 361 15.38 11.90 -16.92
CA GLU A 361 16.06 12.59 -18.01
C GLU A 361 17.53 12.70 -17.61
N ILE A 362 18.36 11.78 -18.08
CA ILE A 362 19.82 11.95 -18.05
C ILE A 362 20.12 13.10 -19.03
N ARG A 363 20.04 14.33 -18.54
CA ARG A 363 20.67 15.48 -19.20
C ARG A 363 22.16 15.39 -18.95
N GLY A 364 22.88 14.91 -19.96
CA GLY A 364 24.28 15.26 -20.15
C GLY A 364 24.36 16.64 -20.78
N ASP A 365 24.87 17.61 -20.03
CA ASP A 365 25.49 18.82 -20.55
C ASP A 365 26.94 18.77 -20.05
N LEU A 366 27.94 18.38 -20.86
CA LEU A 366 28.67 19.24 -21.80
C LEU A 366 28.95 20.63 -21.22
N LEU A 367 30.08 20.74 -20.50
CA LEU A 367 31.14 21.73 -20.70
C LEU A 367 32.45 21.24 -20.09
#